data_AF-A0AAW1CS02-F1
#
_entry.id   AF-A0AAW1CS02-F1
#
_cell.length_a   1.000
_cell.length_b   1.000
_cell.length_c   1.000
_cell.angle_alpha   90.00
_cell.angle_beta   90.00
_cell.angle_gamma   90.00
#
_symmetry.space_group_name_H-M   'P 1'
#
loop_
_entity.id
_entity.type
_entity.pdbx_description
1 polymer ?
#
loop_
_entity_poly.entity_id
_entity_poly.type
_entity_poly.pdbx_seq_one_letter_code
_entity_poly.pdbx_strand_id
1 'polypeptide(L)'
;MQQLWETLLQEVEADSQAHGEIASVLGRQVSRDTLEKTFYRKLEARKLLQHRDYLDAVLNKSQHNLSKLRQDYKAAYTTHCQSPNSQATLATYLDAHNTYVSQLHATNAMVDIYSKETLPELLQVSIKTLFSIYISLQFVEERYTFILEPLITPPFFIISFFSSAHNRAVTRQGQ
;
A
#
# COMPACT_ATOMS: atom_id res chain seq x y z
N MET A 1 -22.85 37.79 42.77
CA MET A 1 -23.38 37.75 41.38
C MET A 1 -22.39 38.36 40.39
N GLN A 2 -21.95 39.61 40.56
CA GLN A 2 -21.01 40.25 39.62
C GLN A 2 -19.64 39.54 39.55
N GLN A 3 -19.04 39.21 40.70
CA GLN A 3 -17.76 38.48 40.77
C GLN A 3 -17.81 37.09 40.10
N LEU A 4 -18.93 36.37 40.24
CA LEU A 4 -19.14 35.06 39.59
C LEU A 4 -19.12 35.17 38.06
N TRP A 5 -19.74 36.23 37.51
CA TRP A 5 -19.73 36.49 36.07
C TRP A 5 -18.34 36.84 35.55
N GLU A 6 -17.58 37.64 36.30
CA GLU A 6 -16.19 37.98 35.95
C GLU A 6 -15.28 36.74 35.96
N THR A 7 -15.42 35.87 36.96
CA THR A 7 -14.69 34.59 36.99
C THR A 7 -15.04 33.69 35.80
N LEU A 8 -16.33 33.54 35.48
CA LEU A 8 -16.76 32.73 34.34
C LEU A 8 -16.21 33.27 33.01
N LEU A 9 -16.22 34.60 32.81
CA LEU A 9 -15.65 35.22 31.62
C LEU A 9 -14.14 34.98 31.51
N GLN A 10 -13.40 35.07 32.62
CA GLN A 10 -11.97 34.76 32.66
C GLN A 10 -11.68 33.29 32.32
N GLU A 11 -12.49 32.35 32.81
CA GLU A 11 -12.37 30.93 32.49
C GLU A 11 -12.60 30.66 30.99
N VAL A 12 -13.65 31.26 30.41
CA VAL A 12 -13.93 31.14 28.97
C VAL A 12 -12.82 31.73 28.12
N GLU A 13 -12.26 32.89 28.51
CA GLU A 13 -11.13 33.50 27.82
C GLU A 13 -9.88 32.63 27.90
N ALA A 14 -9.57 32.08 29.07
CA ALA A 14 -8.45 31.16 29.26
C ALA A 14 -8.61 29.88 28.41
N ASP A 15 -9.81 29.31 28.37
CA ASP A 15 -10.11 28.13 27.56
C ASP A 15 -10.02 28.42 26.05
N SER A 16 -10.48 29.58 25.60
CA SER A 16 -10.32 30.01 24.20
C SER A 16 -8.85 30.16 23.80
N GLN A 17 -8.02 30.70 24.69
CA GLN A 17 -6.58 30.84 24.46
C GLN A 17 -5.91 29.46 24.38
N ALA A 18 -6.24 28.55 25.32
CA ALA A 18 -5.75 27.17 25.31
C ALA A 18 -6.13 26.42 24.02
N HIS A 19 -7.38 26.54 23.56
CA HIS A 19 -7.81 25.96 22.28
C HIS A 19 -7.04 26.53 21.08
N GLY A 20 -6.75 27.84 21.10
CA GLY A 20 -5.92 28.50 20.08
C GLY A 20 -4.48 27.96 20.05
N GLU A 21 -3.88 27.73 21.21
CA GLU A 21 -2.55 27.12 21.32
C GLU A 21 -2.54 25.66 20.83
N ILE A 22 -3.53 24.87 21.24
CA ILE A 22 -3.70 23.48 20.79
C ILE A 22 -3.83 23.44 19.26
N ALA A 23 -4.68 24.27 18.66
CA ALA A 23 -4.85 24.36 17.21
C ALA A 23 -3.53 24.72 16.51
N SER A 24 -2.76 25.66 17.07
CA SER A 24 -1.45 26.09 16.55
C SER A 24 -0.40 24.97 16.59
N VAL A 25 -0.31 24.23 17.70
CA VAL A 25 0.60 23.08 17.86
C VAL A 25 0.20 21.97 16.88
N LEU A 26 -1.08 21.62 16.87
CA LEU A 26 -1.64 20.60 15.99
C LEU A 26 -1.46 20.94 14.50
N GLY A 27 -1.53 22.21 14.11
CA GLY A 27 -1.26 22.66 12.74
C GLY A 27 0.22 22.52 12.36
N ARG A 28 1.12 22.98 13.24
CA ARG A 28 2.57 23.01 12.94
C ARG A 28 3.24 21.65 13.08
N GLN A 29 2.95 20.90 14.13
CA GLN A 29 3.66 19.67 14.47
C GLN A 29 3.01 18.41 13.91
N VAL A 30 1.69 18.41 13.73
CA VAL A 30 0.98 17.20 13.28
C VAL A 30 0.59 17.30 11.81
N SER A 31 -0.07 18.40 11.40
CA SER A 31 -0.58 18.52 10.03
C SER A 31 0.54 18.56 8.98
N ARG A 32 1.54 19.42 9.19
CA ARG A 32 2.66 19.56 8.26
C ARG A 32 3.46 18.25 8.14
N ASP A 33 3.86 17.69 9.27
CA ASP A 33 4.59 16.43 9.34
C ASP A 33 3.83 15.26 8.68
N THR A 34 2.51 15.19 8.93
CA THR A 34 1.67 14.13 8.36
C THR A 34 1.56 14.28 6.84
N LEU A 35 1.39 15.51 6.33
CA LEU A 35 1.32 15.77 4.90
C LEU A 35 2.63 15.37 4.20
N GLU A 36 3.76 15.78 4.76
CA GLU A 36 5.10 15.49 4.23
C GLU A 36 5.39 13.98 4.23
N LYS A 37 5.18 13.30 5.36
CA LYS A 37 5.35 11.82 5.45
C LYS A 37 4.44 11.09 4.46
N THR A 38 3.21 11.56 4.27
CA THR A 38 2.26 10.97 3.34
C THR A 38 2.69 11.17 1.89
N PHE A 39 3.27 12.32 1.56
CA PHE A 39 3.85 12.55 0.24
C PHE A 39 4.98 11.57 -0.07
N TYR A 40 5.95 11.40 0.85
CA TYR A 40 7.06 10.47 0.67
C TYR A 40 6.58 9.02 0.55
N ARG A 41 5.63 8.60 1.40
CA ARG A 41 5.02 7.26 1.31
C ARG A 41 4.29 7.03 -0.01
N LYS A 42 3.58 8.03 -0.54
CA LYS A 42 2.92 7.94 -1.86
C LYS A 42 3.96 7.74 -2.97
N LEU A 43 5.09 8.44 -2.88
CA LEU A 43 6.19 8.27 -3.84
C LEU A 43 6.82 6.88 -3.75
N GLU A 44 7.07 6.41 -2.53
CA GLU A 44 7.62 5.07 -2.26
C GLU A 44 6.69 3.97 -2.77
N ALA A 45 5.38 4.07 -2.49
CA ALA A 45 4.38 3.14 -3.00
C ALA A 45 4.42 3.01 -4.54
N ARG A 46 4.57 4.13 -5.26
CA ARG A 46 4.71 4.10 -6.73
C ARG A 46 5.96 3.35 -7.17
N LYS A 47 7.09 3.55 -6.48
CA LYS A 47 8.35 2.85 -6.79
C LYS A 47 8.21 1.34 -6.58
N LEU A 48 7.55 0.91 -5.50
CA LEU A 48 7.31 -0.50 -5.23
C LEU A 48 6.44 -1.15 -6.32
N LEU A 49 5.38 -0.46 -6.75
CA LEU A 49 4.52 -0.94 -7.85
C LEU A 49 5.28 -1.00 -9.18
N GLN A 50 6.06 0.02 -9.51
CA GLN A 50 6.91 -0.01 -10.71
C GLN A 50 7.95 -1.14 -10.68
N HIS A 51 8.52 -1.41 -9.50
CA HIS A 51 9.45 -2.53 -9.34
C HIS A 51 8.76 -3.87 -9.55
N ARG A 52 7.53 -4.03 -9.04
CA ARG A 52 6.70 -5.21 -9.33
C ARG A 52 6.50 -5.40 -10.83
N ASP A 53 6.05 -4.36 -11.52
CA ASP A 53 5.76 -4.42 -12.96
C ASP A 53 7.02 -4.80 -13.77
N TYR A 54 8.18 -4.29 -13.34
CA TYR A 54 9.48 -4.67 -13.90
C TYR A 54 9.79 -6.16 -13.69
N LEU A 55 9.60 -6.69 -12.48
CA LEU A 55 9.84 -8.11 -12.19
C LEU A 55 8.89 -9.01 -12.99
N ASP A 56 7.62 -8.63 -13.09
CA ASP A 56 6.62 -9.32 -13.92
C ASP A 56 7.06 -9.34 -15.40
N ALA A 57 7.59 -8.23 -15.93
CA ALA A 57 8.11 -8.17 -17.29
C ALA A 57 9.33 -9.08 -17.51
N VAL A 58 10.25 -9.16 -16.56
CA VAL A 58 11.43 -10.04 -16.62
C VAL A 58 11.01 -11.52 -16.62
N LEU A 59 10.07 -11.90 -15.76
CA LEU A 59 9.52 -13.25 -15.70
C LEU A 59 8.82 -13.65 -17.01
N ASN A 60 7.95 -12.78 -17.52
CA ASN A 60 7.25 -12.99 -18.79
C ASN A 60 8.24 -13.18 -19.94
N LYS A 61 9.32 -12.38 -19.99
CA LYS A 61 10.37 -12.54 -20.99
C LYS A 61 11.07 -13.90 -20.87
N SER A 62 11.38 -14.35 -19.66
CA SER A 62 11.99 -15.67 -19.44
C SER A 62 11.08 -16.80 -19.90
N GLN A 63 9.79 -16.73 -19.58
CA GLN A 63 8.79 -17.71 -20.00
C GLN A 63 8.60 -17.72 -21.52
N HIS A 64 8.60 -16.55 -22.17
CA HIS A 64 8.55 -16.45 -23.62
C HIS A 64 9.77 -17.12 -24.28
N ASN A 65 10.98 -16.85 -23.77
CA ASN A 65 12.21 -17.49 -24.24
C ASN A 65 12.17 -19.01 -24.07
N LEU A 66 11.69 -19.50 -22.92
CA LEU A 66 11.51 -20.93 -22.68
C LEU A 66 10.55 -21.59 -23.68
N SER A 67 9.45 -20.91 -24.00
CA SER A 67 8.47 -21.38 -25.00
C SER A 67 9.11 -21.51 -26.39
N LYS A 68 9.92 -20.52 -26.79
CA LYS A 68 10.67 -20.57 -28.05
C LYS A 68 11.66 -21.73 -28.07
N LEU A 69 12.50 -21.89 -27.04
CA LEU A 69 13.48 -22.97 -26.96
C LEU A 69 12.82 -24.36 -26.97
N ARG A 70 11.63 -24.49 -26.39
CA ARG A 70 10.84 -25.73 -26.47
C ARG A 70 10.43 -26.05 -27.92
N GLN A 71 10.05 -25.04 -28.70
CA GLN A 71 9.72 -25.22 -30.12
C GLN A 71 10.95 -25.61 -30.93
N ASP A 72 12.08 -24.94 -30.70
CA ASP A 72 13.36 -25.22 -31.36
C ASP A 72 13.82 -26.66 -31.07
N TYR A 73 13.74 -27.09 -29.81
CA TYR A 73 14.01 -28.47 -29.39
C TYR A 73 13.10 -29.49 -30.12
N LYS A 74 11.79 -29.24 -30.18
CA LYS A 74 10.83 -30.12 -30.86
C LYS A 74 11.09 -30.20 -32.37
N ALA A 75 11.46 -29.08 -32.99
CA ALA A 75 11.83 -29.03 -34.40
C ALA A 75 13.11 -29.85 -34.66
N ALA A 76 14.17 -29.64 -33.87
CA ALA A 76 15.42 -30.38 -33.99
C ALA A 76 15.23 -31.89 -33.81
N TYR A 77 14.39 -32.30 -32.86
CA TYR A 77 13.99 -33.70 -32.68
C TYR A 77 13.32 -34.27 -33.93
N THR A 78 12.35 -33.55 -34.50
CA THR A 78 11.63 -33.99 -35.70
C THR A 78 12.57 -34.15 -36.90
N THR A 79 13.49 -33.20 -37.09
CA THR A 79 14.52 -33.26 -38.13
C THR A 79 15.44 -34.46 -37.93
N HIS A 80 15.85 -34.76 -36.70
CA HIS A 80 16.65 -35.96 -36.41
C HIS A 80 15.87 -37.25 -36.73
N CYS A 81 14.58 -37.33 -36.37
CA CYS A 81 13.75 -38.50 -36.71
C CYS A 81 13.67 -38.77 -38.22
N GLN A 82 13.71 -37.73 -39.06
CA GLN A 82 13.72 -37.86 -40.51
C GLN A 82 15.09 -38.30 -41.08
N SER A 83 16.17 -38.15 -40.30
CA SER A 83 17.53 -38.51 -40.71
C SER A 83 18.32 -39.09 -39.52
N PRO A 84 17.94 -40.28 -39.01
CA PRO A 84 18.41 -40.81 -37.73
C PRO A 84 19.88 -41.26 -37.73
N ASN A 85 20.47 -41.46 -38.91
CA ASN A 85 21.88 -41.82 -39.04
C ASN A 85 22.80 -40.60 -39.21
N SER A 86 22.26 -39.38 -39.22
CA SER A 86 23.04 -38.16 -39.40
C SER A 86 23.57 -37.66 -38.06
N GLN A 87 24.90 -37.68 -37.91
CA GLN A 87 25.55 -37.19 -36.70
C GLN A 87 25.40 -35.67 -36.51
N ALA A 88 25.19 -34.92 -37.60
CA ALA A 88 24.95 -33.49 -37.56
C ALA A 88 23.58 -33.16 -36.93
N THR A 89 22.51 -33.85 -37.34
CA THR A 89 21.17 -33.63 -36.76
C THR A 89 21.11 -34.08 -35.31
N LEU A 90 21.89 -35.10 -34.93
CA LEU A 90 21.99 -35.58 -33.56
C LEU A 90 22.64 -34.52 -32.66
N ALA A 91 23.75 -33.93 -33.12
CA ALA A 91 24.42 -32.86 -32.38
C ALA A 91 23.49 -31.66 -32.16
N THR A 92 22.78 -31.20 -33.19
CA THR A 92 21.82 -30.09 -33.08
C THR A 92 20.66 -30.41 -32.12
N TYR A 93 20.13 -31.64 -32.15
CA TYR A 93 19.08 -32.07 -31.23
C TYR A 93 19.55 -32.04 -29.77
N LEU A 94 20.74 -32.57 -29.47
CA LEU A 94 21.30 -32.59 -28.12
C LEU A 94 21.61 -31.18 -27.60
N ASP A 95 22.12 -30.29 -28.46
CA ASP A 95 22.39 -28.90 -28.11
C ASP A 95 21.10 -28.13 -27.78
N ALA A 96 20.07 -28.28 -28.62
CA ALA A 96 18.76 -27.69 -28.38
C ALA A 96 18.10 -28.25 -27.10
N HIS A 97 18.28 -29.54 -26.81
CA HIS A 97 17.82 -30.16 -25.57
C HIS A 97 18.48 -29.53 -24.34
N ASN A 98 19.82 -29.47 -24.33
CA ASN A 98 20.58 -28.94 -23.20
C ASN A 98 20.23 -27.48 -22.94
N THR A 99 20.10 -26.69 -24.00
CA THR A 99 19.71 -25.28 -23.92
C THR A 99 18.29 -25.12 -23.36
N TYR A 100 17.33 -25.93 -23.83
CA TYR A 100 15.96 -25.93 -23.31
C TYR A 100 15.90 -26.31 -21.83
N VAL A 101 16.55 -27.41 -21.43
CA VAL A 101 16.55 -27.90 -20.04
C VAL A 101 17.20 -26.88 -19.11
N SER A 102 18.32 -26.27 -19.51
CA SER A 102 18.96 -25.21 -18.74
C SER A 102 18.01 -24.03 -18.50
N GLN A 103 17.37 -23.53 -19.56
CA GLN A 103 16.40 -22.44 -19.45
C GLN A 103 15.16 -22.82 -18.63
N LEU A 104 14.72 -24.09 -18.69
CA LEU A 104 13.60 -24.59 -17.91
C LEU A 104 13.91 -24.51 -16.41
N HIS A 105 15.08 -24.99 -16.00
CA HIS A 105 15.52 -24.89 -14.61
C HIS A 105 15.64 -23.43 -14.15
N ALA A 106 16.27 -22.57 -14.95
CA ALA A 106 16.39 -21.16 -14.63
C ALA A 106 15.02 -20.47 -14.48
N THR A 107 14.09 -20.71 -15.41
CA THR A 107 12.75 -20.11 -15.38
C THR A 107 11.93 -20.62 -14.21
N ASN A 108 12.00 -21.92 -13.91
CA ASN A 108 11.31 -22.49 -12.76
C ASN A 108 11.84 -21.92 -11.45
N ALA A 109 13.17 -21.77 -11.31
CA ALA A 109 13.77 -21.13 -10.14
C ALA A 109 13.32 -19.67 -9.98
N MET A 110 13.28 -18.90 -11.08
CA MET A 110 12.76 -17.53 -11.07
C MET A 110 11.30 -17.46 -10.61
N VAL A 111 10.44 -18.35 -11.11
CA VAL A 111 9.02 -18.42 -10.71
C VAL A 111 8.90 -18.79 -9.24
N ASP A 112 9.72 -19.74 -8.77
CA ASP A 112 9.66 -20.23 -7.39
C ASP A 112 10.05 -19.12 -6.39
N ILE A 113 11.19 -18.48 -6.61
CA ILE A 113 11.67 -17.36 -5.79
C ILE A 113 10.68 -16.20 -5.84
N TYR A 114 10.20 -15.84 -7.02
CA TYR A 114 9.26 -14.73 -7.15
C TYR A 114 7.95 -14.99 -6.41
N SER A 115 7.38 -16.18 -6.55
CA SER A 115 6.07 -16.51 -5.97
C SER A 115 6.13 -16.75 -4.46
N LYS A 116 7.21 -17.35 -3.96
CA LYS A 116 7.34 -17.72 -2.54
C LYS A 116 7.97 -16.64 -1.68
N GLU A 117 8.86 -15.83 -2.24
CA GLU A 117 9.68 -14.89 -1.48
C GLU A 117 9.41 -13.45 -1.93
N THR A 118 9.74 -13.12 -3.18
CA THR A 118 9.80 -11.72 -3.63
C THR A 118 8.43 -11.03 -3.66
N LEU A 119 7.41 -11.68 -4.25
CA LEU A 119 6.07 -11.09 -4.37
C LEU A 119 5.39 -10.93 -3.00
N PRO A 120 5.39 -11.94 -2.10
CA PRO A 120 4.87 -11.76 -0.75
C PRO A 120 5.50 -10.61 0.02
N GLU A 121 6.83 -10.48 0.00
CA GLU A 121 7.53 -9.38 0.66
C GLU A 121 7.12 -8.02 0.09
N LEU A 122 7.08 -7.90 -1.24
CA LEU A 122 6.70 -6.68 -1.93
C LEU A 122 5.25 -6.25 -1.64
N LEU A 123 4.34 -7.21 -1.59
CA LEU A 123 2.94 -6.98 -1.21
C LEU A 123 2.81 -6.58 0.25
N GLN A 124 3.56 -7.20 1.16
CA GLN A 124 3.54 -6.86 2.57
C GLN A 124 3.99 -5.41 2.80
N VAL A 125 5.08 -4.99 2.14
CA VAL A 125 5.56 -3.60 2.22
C VAL A 125 4.53 -2.64 1.62
N SER A 126 3.97 -2.97 0.44
CA SER A 126 2.96 -2.14 -0.22
C SER A 126 1.71 -1.94 0.64
N ILE A 127 1.20 -3.01 1.28
CA ILE A 127 0.04 -2.95 2.18
C ILE A 127 0.34 -2.05 3.38
N LYS A 128 1.50 -2.22 4.03
CA LYS A 128 1.92 -1.38 5.16
C LYS A 128 1.96 0.10 4.77
N THR A 129 2.53 0.41 3.61
CA THR A 129 2.65 1.79 3.13
C THR A 129 1.29 2.39 2.78
N LEU A 130 0.41 1.64 2.11
CA LEU A 130 -0.94 2.08 1.77
C LEU A 130 -1.82 2.29 3.01
N PHE A 131 -1.76 1.38 3.98
CA PHE A 131 -2.48 1.52 5.25
C PHE A 131 -2.02 2.77 6.01
N SER A 132 -0.71 3.02 6.01
CA SER A 132 -0.14 4.21 6.64
C SER A 132 -0.56 5.52 5.95
N ILE A 133 -0.72 5.51 4.62
CA ILE A 133 -1.27 6.64 3.87
C ILE A 133 -2.76 6.85 4.20
N TYR A 134 -3.53 5.76 4.28
CA TYR A 134 -4.96 5.81 4.60
C TYR A 134 -5.23 6.47 5.97
N ILE A 135 -4.51 6.04 7.01
CA ILE A 135 -4.63 6.65 8.35
C ILE A 135 -4.29 8.15 8.31
N SER A 136 -3.20 8.52 7.62
CA SER A 136 -2.82 9.93 7.50
C SER A 136 -3.88 10.78 6.78
N LEU A 137 -4.56 10.22 5.77
CA LEU A 137 -5.63 10.91 5.05
C LEU A 137 -6.90 11.02 5.90
N GLN A 138 -7.27 9.98 6.64
CA GLN A 138 -8.38 10.01 7.60
C GLN A 138 -8.17 11.11 8.65
N PHE A 139 -6.95 11.23 9.19
CA PHE A 139 -6.61 12.29 10.13
C PHE A 139 -6.74 13.70 9.53
N VAL A 140 -6.45 13.85 8.24
CA VAL A 140 -6.61 15.13 7.53
C VAL A 140 -8.08 15.43 7.25
N GLU A 141 -8.90 14.45 6.85
CA GLU A 141 -10.33 14.65 6.63
C GLU A 141 -11.09 14.99 7.92
N GLU A 142 -10.81 14.31 9.03
CA GLU A 142 -11.44 14.61 10.33
C GLU A 142 -11.08 16.00 10.87
N ARG A 143 -9.99 16.61 10.40
CA ARG A 143 -9.65 18.01 10.69
C ARG A 143 -10.51 19.00 9.90
N TYR A 144 -10.86 18.70 8.65
CA TYR A 144 -11.73 19.60 7.88
C TYR A 144 -13.14 19.64 8.46
N THR A 145 -13.65 18.54 9.01
CA THR A 145 -14.91 18.53 9.76
C THR A 145 -14.77 19.28 11.09
N PHE A 146 -13.73 19.01 11.89
CA PHE A 146 -13.55 19.67 13.20
C PHE A 146 -13.27 21.17 13.12
N ILE A 147 -12.67 21.67 12.03
CA ILE A 147 -12.39 23.10 11.82
C ILE A 147 -13.60 23.84 11.21
N LEU A 148 -14.47 23.17 10.45
CA LEU A 148 -15.66 23.78 9.83
C LEU A 148 -16.92 23.73 10.70
N GLU A 149 -17.02 22.78 11.64
CA GLU A 149 -18.16 22.68 12.56
C GLU A 149 -18.31 23.86 13.56
N PRO A 150 -17.24 24.47 14.12
CA PRO A 150 -17.38 25.62 15.00
C PRO A 150 -17.71 26.93 14.25
N LEU A 151 -17.70 26.95 12.91
CA LEU A 151 -18.03 28.16 12.13
C LEU A 151 -19.51 28.25 11.73
N ILE A 152 -20.32 27.20 11.95
CA ILE A 152 -21.74 27.16 11.53
C ILE A 152 -22.71 27.11 12.72
N THR A 153 -22.23 26.97 13.96
CA THR A 153 -23.11 27.03 15.15
C THR A 153 -22.86 28.31 15.96
N PRO A 154 -23.83 29.26 16.02
CA PRO A 154 -23.77 30.35 16.98
C PRO A 154 -23.79 29.80 18.43
N PRO A 155 -23.31 30.56 19.43
CA PRO A 155 -23.05 30.09 20.79
C PRO A 155 -24.33 29.92 21.63
N PHE A 156 -25.26 29.10 21.15
CA PHE A 156 -26.38 28.58 21.91
C PHE A 156 -26.56 27.13 21.49
N PHE A 157 -26.04 26.20 22.31
CA PHE A 157 -26.37 24.77 22.43
C PHE A 157 -25.15 23.89 22.77
N ILE A 158 -24.39 24.26 23.81
CA ILE A 158 -23.64 23.25 24.59
C ILE A 158 -24.61 22.62 25.59
N ILE A 159 -25.57 21.81 25.13
CA ILE A 159 -26.33 20.90 26.02
C ILE A 159 -26.52 19.48 25.42
N SER A 160 -26.39 19.24 24.11
CA SER A 160 -26.86 17.95 23.55
C SER A 160 -25.81 16.87 23.24
N PHE A 161 -24.50 17.12 23.35
CA PHE A 161 -23.51 16.11 22.88
C PHE A 161 -23.13 15.01 23.89
N PHE A 162 -23.51 15.11 25.17
CA PHE A 162 -23.24 14.04 26.15
C PHE A 162 -24.32 12.94 26.24
N SER A 163 -25.46 13.08 25.57
CA SER A 163 -26.57 12.10 25.68
C SER A 163 -26.47 10.92 24.69
N SER A 164 -25.71 11.05 23.59
CA SER A 164 -25.65 10.00 22.55
C SER A 164 -24.58 8.93 22.79
N ALA A 165 -23.50 9.25 23.53
CA ALA A 165 -22.43 8.31 23.81
C ALA A 165 -22.74 7.35 24.99
N HIS A 166 -23.57 7.78 25.95
CA HIS A 166 -23.94 6.92 27.09
C HIS A 166 -25.06 5.92 26.77
N ASN A 167 -25.97 6.26 25.85
CA ASN A 167 -27.10 5.37 25.49
C ASN A 167 -26.75 4.23 24.54
N ARG A 168 -25.58 4.24 23.89
CA ARG A 168 -25.11 3.12 23.04
C ARG A 168 -24.30 2.06 23.77
N ALA A 169 -23.88 2.31 25.01
CA ALA A 169 -23.16 1.33 25.82
C ALA A 169 -24.06 0.55 26.79
N VAL A 170 -25.25 1.05 27.12
CA VAL A 170 -26.16 0.42 28.11
C VAL A 170 -27.21 -0.52 27.47
N THR A 171 -27.42 -0.49 26.15
CA THR A 171 -28.38 -1.37 25.44
C THR A 171 -27.79 -2.67 24.87
N ARG A 172 -26.53 -3.03 25.20
CA ARG A 172 -25.92 -4.31 24.79
C ARG A 172 -25.50 -5.24 25.94
N GLN A 173 -25.96 -5.00 27.16
CA GLN A 173 -25.80 -5.94 28.29
C GLN A 173 -27.10 -6.26 29.04
N GLY A 174 -28.27 -6.09 28.41
CA GLY A 174 -29.54 -6.38 29.05
C GLY A 174 -30.67 -6.63 28.09
N GLN A 175 -30.53 -7.68 27.26
CA GLN A 175 -31.60 -8.56 26.77
C GLN A 175 -31.00 -9.69 25.93
#